data_AF-A0A7C5U4C7-F1
#
_entry.id   AF-A0A7C5U4C7-F1
#
_cell.length_a   1.000
_cell.length_b   1.000
_cell.length_c   1.000
_cell.angle_alpha   90.00
_cell.angle_beta   90.00
_cell.angle_gamma   90.00
#
_symmetry.space_group_name_H-M   'P 1'
#
loop_
_entity.id
_entity.type
_entity.pdbx_description
1 polymer ?
#
loop_
_entity_poly.entity_id
_entity_poly.type
_entity_poly.pdbx_seq_one_letter_code
_entity_poly.pdbx_strand_id
1 'polypeptide(L)' 'MFRQAKWSEPLIFELGYEGRRGYIPPRVDDEVKSVVGDVLARIPENLRRKELNLPQLSE' A
#
# COMPACT_ATOMS: atom_id res chain seq x y z
N MET A 1 5.08 29.67 -27.60
CA MET A 1 6.06 28.61 -27.28
C MET A 1 6.04 28.39 -25.78
N PHE A 2 5.55 27.24 -25.31
CA PHE A 2 5.51 26.92 -23.87
C PHE A 2 6.92 26.53 -23.41
N ARG A 3 7.45 27.24 -22.40
CA ARG A 3 8.73 26.95 -21.77
C ARG A 3 8.47 26.54 -20.32
N GLN A 4 8.10 25.27 -20.13
CA GLN A 4 7.95 24.69 -18.81
C GLN A 4 9.21 23.88 -18.47
N ALA A 5 9.53 23.80 -17.17
CA ALA A 5 10.54 22.85 -16.70
C ALA A 5 10.16 21.43 -17.14
N LYS A 6 11.09 20.75 -17.81
CA LYS A 6 10.96 19.34 -18.20
C LYS A 6 12.02 18.56 -17.43
N TRP A 7 11.57 17.67 -16.55
CA TRP A 7 12.43 16.69 -15.90
C TRP A 7 12.21 15.33 -16.55
N SER A 8 13.28 14.65 -16.95
CA SER A 8 13.24 13.27 -17.46
C SER A 8 13.38 12.29 -16.29
N GLU A 9 12.51 12.42 -15.29
CA GLU A 9 12.53 11.57 -14.10
C GLU A 9 11.51 10.42 -14.23
N PRO A 10 11.87 9.19 -13.85
CA PRO A 10 10.93 8.07 -13.84
C PRO A 10 9.79 8.27 -12.85
N LEU A 11 8.63 7.68 -13.13
CA LEU A 11 7.50 7.65 -12.21
C LEU A 11 7.80 6.77 -11.00
N ILE A 12 7.14 7.02 -9.87
CA ILE A 12 7.31 6.22 -8.65
C ILE A 12 7.01 4.72 -8.85
N PHE A 13 6.15 4.38 -9.82
CA PHE A 13 5.85 3.00 -10.22
C PHE A 13 6.96 2.34 -11.03
N GLU A 14 7.79 3.12 -11.72
CA GLU A 14 8.91 2.65 -12.54
C GLU A 14 10.17 2.38 -11.71
N LEU A 15 10.20 2.89 -10.47
CA LEU A 15 11.30 2.70 -9.52
C LEU A 15 11.23 1.38 -8.74
N GLY A 16 10.06 0.73 -8.72
CA GLY A 16 9.77 -0.43 -7.87
C GLY A 16 10.14 -1.78 -8.47
N TYR A 17 10.20 -2.79 -7.61
CA TYR A 17 10.35 -4.20 -8.01
C TYR A 17 9.36 -5.05 -7.20
N GLU A 18 8.88 -6.14 -7.81
CA GLU A 18 7.93 -7.05 -7.17
C GLU A 18 8.44 -7.57 -5.82
N GLY A 19 7.57 -7.56 -4.82
CA GLY A 19 7.84 -8.00 -3.45
C GLY A 19 8.44 -6.95 -2.52
N ARG A 20 8.90 -5.79 -3.03
CA ARG A 20 9.48 -4.74 -2.17
C ARG A 20 8.42 -4.08 -1.29
N ARG A 21 8.78 -3.88 -0.03
CA ARG A 21 7.96 -3.20 0.99
C ARG A 21 8.79 -2.16 1.72
N GLY A 22 8.29 -0.93 1.77
CA GLY A 22 9.02 0.18 2.40
C GLY A 22 9.02 0.07 3.91
N TYR A 23 7.87 -0.27 4.47
CA TYR A 23 7.70 -0.41 5.90
C TYR A 23 6.69 -1.52 6.18
N ILE A 24 7.00 -2.35 7.18
CA ILE A 24 6.09 -3.37 7.70
C ILE A 24 5.70 -2.93 9.11
N PRO A 25 4.45 -2.52 9.35
CA PRO A 25 3.98 -2.20 10.69
C PRO A 25 4.20 -3.37 11.65
N PRO A 26 4.45 -3.10 12.94
CA PRO A 26 4.56 -4.16 13.94
C PRO A 26 3.25 -4.96 14.01
N ARG A 27 3.36 -6.20 14.51
CA ARG A 27 2.18 -7.03 14.75
C ARG A 27 1.29 -6.37 15.81
N VAL A 28 -0.02 -6.49 15.61
CA VAL A 28 -1.03 -6.05 16.58
C VAL A 28 -0.92 -6.87 17.86
N ASP A 29 -1.08 -6.19 19.00
CA ASP A 29 -1.11 -6.78 20.34
C ASP A 29 -2.30 -7.74 20.53
N ASP A 30 -2.12 -8.75 21.38
CA ASP A 30 -3.14 -9.79 21.55
C ASP A 30 -4.39 -9.27 22.27
N GLU A 31 -4.25 -8.31 23.18
CA GLU A 31 -5.39 -7.62 23.81
C GLU A 31 -6.27 -6.93 22.75
N VAL A 32 -5.64 -6.19 21.84
CA VAL A 32 -6.33 -5.49 20.75
C VAL A 32 -7.02 -6.48 19.81
N LYS A 33 -6.34 -7.57 19.43
CA LYS A 33 -6.96 -8.64 18.62
C LYS A 33 -8.17 -9.26 19.32
N SER A 34 -8.12 -9.47 20.63
CA SER A 34 -9.22 -10.09 21.39
C SER A 34 -10.49 -9.23 21.39
N VAL A 35 -10.33 -7.91 21.48
CA VAL A 35 -11.46 -6.95 21.51
C VAL A 35 -12.03 -6.70 20.11
N VAL A 36 -11.14 -6.54 19.11
CA VAL A 36 -11.54 -6.15 17.76
C VAL A 36 -12.01 -7.35 16.94
N GLY A 37 -11.37 -8.51 17.10
CA GLY A 37 -11.65 -9.73 16.36
C GLY A 37 -11.36 -9.61 14.86
N ASP A 38 -12.13 -10.32 14.05
CA ASP A 38 -12.01 -10.26 12.58
C ASP A 38 -12.65 -8.98 12.03
N VAL A 39 -11.82 -8.05 11.58
CA VAL A 39 -12.24 -6.78 10.95
C VAL A 39 -12.88 -7.03 9.58
N LEU A 40 -12.42 -8.02 8.82
CA LEU A 40 -12.92 -8.28 7.47
C LEU A 40 -14.33 -8.87 7.48
N ALA A 41 -14.67 -9.67 8.49
CA ALA A 41 -16.03 -10.20 8.68
C ALA A 41 -17.11 -9.10 8.75
N ARG A 42 -16.74 -7.88 9.19
CA ARG A 42 -17.66 -6.74 9.27
C ARG A 42 -17.87 -6.01 7.94
N ILE A 43 -17.06 -6.31 6.93
CA ILE A 43 -17.14 -5.68 5.61
C ILE A 43 -17.79 -6.66 4.63
N PRO A 44 -18.92 -6.30 3.99
CA PRO A 44 -19.53 -7.10 2.94
C PRO A 44 -18.53 -7.46 1.83
N GLU A 45 -18.57 -8.69 1.33
CA GLU A 45 -17.57 -9.21 0.37
C GLU A 45 -17.46 -8.38 -0.90
N ASN A 46 -18.59 -7.87 -1.41
CA ASN A 46 -18.65 -7.03 -2.60
C ASN A 46 -17.99 -5.65 -2.41
N LEU A 47 -17.76 -5.22 -1.17
CA LEU A 47 -17.07 -3.97 -0.84
C LEU A 47 -15.59 -4.16 -0.54
N ARG A 48 -15.11 -5.40 -0.42
CA ARG A 48 -13.70 -5.68 -0.14
C ARG A 48 -12.85 -5.42 -1.38
N ARG A 49 -11.74 -4.70 -1.21
CA ARG A 49 -10.73 -4.54 -2.26
C ARG A 49 -10.04 -5.89 -2.51
N LYS A 50 -9.89 -6.27 -3.77
CA LYS A 50 -9.20 -7.51 -4.18
C LYS A 50 -7.69 -7.31 -4.31
N GLU A 51 -7.27 -6.16 -4.84
CA GLU A 51 -5.88 -5.87 -5.18
C GLU A 51 -5.53 -4.42 -4.81
N LEU A 52 -4.25 -4.20 -4.50
CA LEU A 52 -3.69 -2.88 -4.19
C LEU A 52 -2.65 -2.54 -5.26
N ASN A 53 -2.97 -1.57 -6.13
CA ASN A 53 -2.05 -1.09 -7.15
C ASN A 53 -1.14 0.01 -6.58
N LEU A 54 -0.27 -0.37 -5.65
CA LEU A 54 0.68 0.53 -4.98
C LEU A 54 2.10 0.29 -5.48
N PRO A 55 2.96 1.32 -5.52
CA PRO A 55 4.37 1.15 -5.87
C PRO A 55 5.09 0.29 -4.81
N GLN A 56 5.91 -0.66 -5.28
CA GLN A 56 6.64 -1.60 -4.45
C GLN A 56 8.08 -1.13 -4.29
N LEU A 57 8.33 -0.34 -3.24
CA LEU A 57 9.61 0.33 -2.98
C LEU A 57 10.17 -0.05 -1.61
N SER A 58 11.47 0.14 -1.40
CA SER A 58 12.14 0.12 -0.09
C SER A 58 12.83 1.47 0.13
N GLU A 59 13.05 1.86 1.39
CA GLU A 59 13.87 3.02 1.75
C GLU A 59 15.35 2.82 1.34
#